data_AF-A8JE79-F1
#
_entry.id   AF-A8JE79-F1
#
_cell.length_a   1.000
_cell.length_b   1.000
_cell.length_c   1.000
_cell.angle_alpha   90.00
_cell.angle_beta   90.00
_cell.angle_gamma   90.00
#
_symmetry.space_group_name_H-M   'P 1'
#
loop_
_entity.id
_entity.type
_entity.pdbx_description
1 polymer ?
#
loop_
_entity_poly.entity_id
_entity_poly.type
_entity_poly.pdbx_seq_one_letter_code
_entity_poly.pdbx_strand_id
1 'polypeptide(L)'
;MSEDLAQHVFIKYASIGKTGITLANATLDGSKFAKLCRESKLIGGGLTPMDVEGIFLRVSKSFGRINYDTFLLALEEIAAKKRVSVDTLFGRLADADPLAATTKAEYVRHHDDKSTYTGVYRAGGPRNLAGAR
;
A
#
# COMPACT_ATOMS: atom_id res chain seq x y z
N MET A 1 18.62 -10.79 -17.10
CA MET A 1 18.99 -11.36 -15.80
C MET A 1 18.39 -10.57 -14.65
N SER A 2 18.79 -9.32 -14.39
CA SER A 2 18.22 -8.50 -13.30
C SER A 2 16.80 -7.99 -13.61
N GLU A 3 16.53 -7.65 -14.89
CA GLU A 3 15.22 -7.16 -15.33
C GLU A 3 14.13 -8.24 -15.29
N ASP A 4 14.45 -9.48 -15.69
CA ASP A 4 13.55 -10.64 -15.57
C ASP A 4 13.07 -10.84 -14.12
N LEU A 5 13.96 -10.63 -13.16
CA LEU A 5 13.65 -10.76 -11.75
C LEU A 5 12.70 -9.66 -11.28
N ALA A 6 12.89 -8.43 -11.74
CA ALA A 6 11.97 -7.32 -11.47
C ALA A 6 10.58 -7.59 -12.06
N GLN A 7 10.49 -8.12 -13.27
CA GLN A 7 9.23 -8.54 -13.90
C GLN A 7 8.54 -9.64 -13.08
N HIS A 8 9.29 -10.67 -12.66
CA HIS A 8 8.74 -11.78 -11.89
C HIS A 8 8.17 -11.31 -10.54
N VAL A 9 8.92 -10.47 -9.82
CA VAL A 9 8.46 -9.88 -8.55
C VAL A 9 7.24 -8.99 -8.78
N PHE A 10 7.24 -8.15 -9.82
CA PHE A 10 6.11 -7.31 -10.17
C PHE A 10 4.82 -8.13 -10.39
N ILE A 11 4.89 -9.19 -11.19
CA ILE A 11 3.76 -10.10 -11.46
C ILE A 11 3.31 -10.79 -10.16
N LYS A 12 4.25 -11.25 -9.34
CA LYS A 12 3.96 -11.94 -8.06
C LYS A 12 3.18 -11.05 -7.09
N TYR A 13 3.49 -9.75 -7.02
CA TYR A 13 2.72 -8.80 -6.21
C TYR A 13 1.41 -8.40 -6.89
N ALA A 14 1.40 -8.23 -8.21
CA ALA A 14 0.19 -7.90 -8.96
C ALA A 14 -0.88 -9.01 -8.83
N SER A 15 -0.47 -10.28 -8.76
CA SER A 15 -1.34 -11.45 -8.57
C SER A 15 -1.83 -11.66 -7.13
N ILE A 16 -1.42 -10.86 -6.15
CA ILE A 16 -1.98 -10.95 -4.79
C ILE A 16 -3.52 -10.77 -4.86
N GLY A 17 -4.25 -11.83 -4.52
CA GLY A 17 -5.71 -11.89 -4.54
C GLY A 17 -6.34 -11.99 -5.95
N LYS A 18 -5.56 -12.27 -7.00
CA LYS A 18 -6.04 -12.40 -8.39
C LYS A 18 -5.33 -13.54 -9.12
N THR A 19 -6.08 -14.32 -9.89
CA THR A 19 -5.53 -15.39 -10.75
C THR A 19 -5.40 -14.91 -12.20
N GLY A 20 -4.48 -15.52 -12.97
CA GLY A 20 -4.32 -15.22 -14.40
C GLY A 20 -3.70 -13.86 -14.74
N ILE A 21 -2.95 -13.27 -13.80
CA ILE A 21 -2.21 -12.03 -14.04
C ILE A 21 -0.92 -12.33 -14.82
N THR A 22 -0.73 -11.62 -15.93
CA THR A 22 0.44 -11.64 -16.80
C THR A 22 1.01 -10.22 -16.90
N LEU A 23 2.23 -10.04 -17.40
CA LEU A 23 2.86 -8.72 -17.48
C LEU A 23 1.99 -7.67 -18.20
N ALA A 24 1.24 -8.09 -19.23
CA ALA A 24 0.39 -7.22 -20.03
C ALA A 24 -0.84 -6.67 -19.29
N ASN A 25 -1.34 -7.38 -18.28
CA ASN A 25 -2.51 -6.95 -17.48
C ASN A 25 -2.16 -6.69 -16.00
N ALA A 26 -0.90 -6.89 -15.63
CA ALA A 26 -0.40 -6.70 -14.29
C ALA A 26 -0.38 -5.22 -13.92
N THR A 27 -1.08 -4.92 -12.83
CA THR A 27 -1.13 -3.58 -12.25
C THR A 27 -0.91 -3.68 -10.75
N LEU A 28 -0.09 -2.78 -10.22
CA LEU A 28 0.13 -2.62 -8.79
C LEU A 28 -0.61 -1.38 -8.30
N ASP A 29 -1.31 -1.52 -7.17
CA ASP A 29 -1.82 -0.40 -6.38
C ASP A 29 -0.79 0.04 -5.33
N GLY A 30 -1.02 1.23 -4.75
CA GLY A 30 -0.09 1.84 -3.80
C GLY A 30 0.17 0.97 -2.57
N SER A 31 -0.83 0.23 -2.09
CA SER A 31 -0.69 -0.66 -0.93
C SER A 31 0.25 -1.83 -1.24
N LYS A 32 0.08 -2.46 -2.41
CA LYS A 32 0.96 -3.54 -2.85
C LYS A 32 2.38 -3.05 -3.14
N PHE A 33 2.52 -1.87 -3.74
CA PHE A 33 3.83 -1.26 -3.99
C PHE A 33 4.57 -0.93 -2.68
N ALA A 34 3.86 -0.35 -1.70
CA ALA A 34 4.40 -0.09 -0.37
C ALA A 34 4.78 -1.39 0.36
N LYS A 35 3.98 -2.45 0.22
CA LYS A 35 4.30 -3.78 0.77
C LYS A 35 5.59 -4.33 0.15
N LEU A 36 5.70 -4.29 -1.18
CA LEU A 36 6.90 -4.70 -1.91
C LEU A 36 8.15 -3.93 -1.43
N CYS A 37 8.07 -2.61 -1.28
CA CYS A 37 9.19 -1.79 -0.80
C CYS A 37 9.59 -2.10 0.66
N ARG A 38 8.63 -2.50 1.51
CA ARG A 38 8.88 -2.93 2.90
C ARG A 38 9.57 -4.29 2.94
N GLU A 39 9.05 -5.26 2.21
CA GLU A 39 9.54 -6.66 2.24
C GLU A 39 10.91 -6.80 1.55
N SER A 40 11.17 -6.01 0.51
CA SER A 40 12.51 -5.87 -0.11
C SER A 40 13.53 -5.12 0.74
N LYS A 41 13.14 -4.66 1.96
CA LYS A 41 13.99 -3.87 2.87
C LYS A 41 14.58 -2.63 2.19
N LEU A 42 13.82 -2.04 1.25
CA LEU A 42 14.21 -0.82 0.56
C LEU A 42 13.99 0.41 1.45
N ILE A 43 12.98 0.35 2.32
CA ILE A 43 12.72 1.39 3.32
C ILE A 43 13.81 1.36 4.39
N GLY A 44 14.40 2.52 4.68
CA GLY A 44 15.56 2.68 5.56
C GLY A 44 16.73 3.37 4.87
N GLY A 45 17.66 3.90 5.66
CA GLY A 45 18.83 4.62 5.13
C GLY A 45 18.48 5.92 4.39
N GLY A 46 17.46 6.65 4.85
CA GLY A 46 17.03 7.93 4.27
C GLY A 46 15.83 7.85 3.32
N LEU A 47 15.37 6.64 2.96
CA LEU A 47 14.08 6.44 2.29
C LEU A 47 13.01 6.14 3.33
N THR A 48 12.05 7.05 3.51
CA THR A 48 10.93 6.87 4.45
C THR A 48 9.70 6.24 3.78
N PRO A 49 8.76 5.64 4.54
CA PRO A 49 7.49 5.18 3.98
C PRO A 49 6.72 6.28 3.25
N MET A 50 6.75 7.52 3.75
CA MET A 50 6.13 8.67 3.09
C MET A 50 6.80 8.99 1.75
N ASP A 51 8.12 8.84 1.65
CA ASP A 51 8.82 9.04 0.38
C ASP A 51 8.39 8.02 -0.68
N VAL A 52 8.20 6.76 -0.28
CA VAL A 52 7.73 5.71 -1.19
C VAL A 52 6.32 6.02 -1.70
N GLU A 53 5.43 6.44 -0.81
CA GLU A 53 4.06 6.83 -1.18
C GLU A 53 4.05 8.07 -2.08
N GLY A 54 4.91 9.05 -1.80
CA GLY A 54 5.09 10.23 -2.65
C GLY A 54 5.64 9.89 -4.04
N ILE A 55 6.61 8.98 -4.13
CA ILE A 55 7.13 8.48 -5.42
C ILE A 55 6.02 7.76 -6.18
N PHE A 56 5.26 6.88 -5.51
CA PHE A 56 4.11 6.20 -6.10
C PHE A 56 3.11 7.20 -6.69
N LEU A 57 2.73 8.23 -5.91
CA LEU A 57 1.77 9.24 -6.35
C LEU A 57 2.26 10.02 -7.58
N ARG A 58 3.58 10.30 -7.66
CA ARG A 58 4.17 10.98 -8.83
C ARG A 58 4.12 10.12 -10.09
N VAL A 59 4.31 8.81 -9.97
CA VAL A 59 4.31 7.90 -11.14
C VAL A 59 2.90 7.42 -11.50
N SER A 60 1.98 7.32 -10.53
CA SER A 60 0.61 6.87 -10.72
C SER A 60 -0.25 8.02 -11.26
N LYS A 61 -0.04 8.40 -12.53
CA LYS A 61 -0.70 9.55 -13.14
C LYS A 61 -2.22 9.39 -13.32
N SER A 62 -2.75 8.16 -13.31
CA SER A 62 -4.20 7.88 -13.42
C SER A 62 -4.62 6.60 -12.68
N PHE A 63 -5.79 6.64 -12.02
CA PHE A 63 -6.47 5.50 -11.36
C PHE A 63 -5.77 4.84 -10.16
N GLY A 64 -4.72 5.43 -9.60
CA GLY A 64 -4.05 4.89 -8.41
C GLY A 64 -3.42 3.50 -8.63
N ARG A 65 -3.05 3.20 -9.88
CA ARG A 65 -2.39 1.96 -10.28
C ARG A 65 -1.21 2.26 -11.19
N ILE A 66 -0.19 1.41 -11.13
CA ILE A 66 1.02 1.47 -11.96
C ILE A 66 1.17 0.17 -12.75
N ASN A 67 1.59 0.30 -14.01
CA ASN A 67 2.03 -0.81 -14.86
C ASN A 67 3.53 -1.04 -14.70
N TYR A 68 4.10 -2.01 -15.44
CA TYR A 68 5.52 -2.33 -15.32
C TYR A 68 6.43 -1.15 -15.70
N ASP A 69 6.10 -0.40 -16.76
CA ASP A 69 6.90 0.77 -17.18
C ASP A 69 6.96 1.86 -16.10
N THR A 70 5.81 2.19 -15.51
CA THR A 70 5.75 3.18 -14.41
C THR A 70 6.35 2.65 -13.12
N PHE A 71 6.36 1.34 -12.91
CA PHE A 71 7.09 0.70 -11.82
C PHE A 71 8.62 0.86 -11.97
N LEU A 72 9.16 0.71 -13.19
CA LEU A 72 10.58 0.96 -13.44
C LEU A 72 10.95 2.42 -13.16
N LEU A 73 10.13 3.37 -13.62
CA LEU A 73 10.31 4.80 -13.29
C LEU A 73 10.31 5.06 -11.77
N ALA A 74 9.44 4.36 -11.03
CA ALA A 74 9.42 4.47 -9.56
C ALA A 74 10.71 3.93 -8.93
N LEU A 75 11.28 2.84 -9.47
CA LEU A 75 12.55 2.30 -9.00
C LEU A 75 13.72 3.24 -9.31
N GLU A 76 13.72 3.92 -10.45
CA GLU A 76 14.71 4.94 -10.79
C GLU A 76 14.67 6.12 -9.80
N GLU A 77 13.47 6.60 -9.45
CA GLU A 77 13.28 7.64 -8.43
C GLU A 77 13.79 7.18 -7.05
N ILE A 78 13.53 5.93 -6.66
CA ILE A 78 14.05 5.33 -5.43
C ILE A 78 15.58 5.23 -5.48
N ALA A 79 16.15 4.81 -6.61
CA ALA A 79 17.59 4.70 -6.82
C ALA A 79 18.26 6.08 -6.68
N ALA A 80 17.70 7.10 -7.32
CA ALA A 80 18.17 8.48 -7.23
C ALA A 80 18.12 8.99 -5.78
N LYS A 81 17.03 8.72 -5.05
CA LYS A 81 16.88 9.14 -3.65
C LYS A 81 17.86 8.42 -2.72
N LYS A 82 18.10 7.12 -2.92
CA LYS A 82 19.06 6.33 -2.11
C LYS A 82 20.51 6.47 -2.57
N ARG A 83 20.77 7.12 -3.72
CA ARG A 83 22.09 7.19 -4.38
C ARG A 83 22.72 5.80 -4.59
N VAL A 84 21.89 4.84 -4.98
CA VAL A 84 22.32 3.46 -5.32
C VAL A 84 22.00 3.16 -6.78
N SER A 85 22.66 2.16 -7.35
CA SER A 85 22.31 1.69 -8.69
C SER A 85 20.98 0.94 -8.70
N VAL A 86 20.25 1.05 -9.81
CA VAL A 86 18.99 0.33 -10.02
C VAL A 86 19.20 -1.19 -9.96
N ASP A 87 20.36 -1.68 -10.41
CA ASP A 87 20.73 -3.10 -10.33
C ASP A 87 20.84 -3.61 -8.87
N THR A 88 21.33 -2.76 -7.96
CA THR A 88 21.33 -3.07 -6.52
C THR A 88 19.90 -3.19 -5.98
N LEU A 89 18.97 -2.38 -6.49
CA LEU A 89 17.55 -2.48 -6.11
C LEU A 89 16.92 -3.77 -6.62
N PHE A 90 17.23 -4.19 -7.86
CA PHE A 90 16.75 -5.46 -8.39
C PHE A 90 17.21 -6.65 -7.55
N GLY A 91 18.47 -6.66 -7.08
CA GLY A 91 18.95 -7.66 -6.15
C GLY A 91 18.15 -7.70 -4.83
N ARG A 92 17.77 -6.54 -4.29
CA ARG A 92 16.95 -6.45 -3.06
C ARG A 92 15.50 -6.87 -3.26
N LEU A 93 14.97 -6.68 -4.47
CA LEU A 93 13.64 -7.13 -4.84
C LEU A 93 13.54 -8.66 -4.90
N ALA A 94 14.65 -9.36 -5.15
CA ALA A 94 14.69 -10.83 -5.16
C ALA A 94 14.31 -11.45 -3.82
N ASP A 95 14.65 -10.77 -2.72
CA ASP A 95 14.34 -11.20 -1.36
C ASP A 95 12.87 -10.94 -0.96
N ALA A 96 12.10 -10.25 -1.81
CA ALA A 96 10.73 -9.87 -1.51
C ALA A 96 9.76 -11.03 -1.77
N ASP A 97 9.02 -11.43 -0.74
CA ASP A 97 7.99 -12.44 -0.85
C ASP A 97 6.64 -11.90 -0.34
N PRO A 98 5.60 -11.81 -1.21
CA PRO A 98 4.31 -11.25 -0.84
C PRO A 98 3.54 -12.08 0.21
N LEU A 99 3.96 -13.32 0.46
CA LEU A 99 3.40 -14.19 1.50
C LEU A 99 4.22 -14.16 2.80
N ALA A 100 5.43 -13.61 2.80
CA ALA A 100 6.33 -13.67 3.96
C ALA A 100 5.90 -12.75 5.12
N ALA A 101 5.24 -11.62 4.87
CA ALA A 101 4.64 -10.82 5.95
C ALA A 101 3.11 -10.92 5.92
N THR A 102 2.57 -11.63 6.93
CA THR A 102 1.24 -11.35 7.45
C THR A 102 1.25 -9.90 7.91
N THR A 103 0.60 -9.01 7.15
CA THR A 103 0.47 -7.59 7.49
C THR A 103 -0.15 -7.47 8.88
N LYS A 104 0.64 -7.11 9.89
CA LYS A 104 0.08 -6.54 11.11
C LYS A 104 -0.53 -5.20 10.70
N ALA A 105 -1.85 -5.15 10.63
CA ALA A 105 -2.55 -3.88 10.46
C ALA A 105 -2.24 -3.02 11.70
N GLU A 106 -1.60 -1.87 11.50
CA GLU A 106 -1.48 -0.86 12.55
C GLU A 106 -2.88 -0.34 12.87
N TYR A 107 -3.21 -0.22 14.15
CA TYR A 107 -4.52 0.18 14.64
C TYR A 107 -4.87 1.61 14.17
N VAL A 108 -5.77 1.75 13.20
CA VAL A 108 -6.30 3.04 12.75
C VAL A 108 -7.46 3.42 13.68
N ARG A 109 -7.24 4.50 14.43
CA ARG A 109 -8.09 5.01 15.52
C ARG A 109 -9.47 5.52 15.09
N HIS A 110 -9.79 5.48 13.80
CA HIS A 110 -11.08 5.92 13.26
C HIS A 110 -11.86 4.67 12.83
N HIS A 111 -12.93 4.38 13.57
CA HIS A 111 -14.06 3.48 13.24
C HIS A 111 -14.17 2.09 13.90
N ASP A 112 -13.35 1.73 14.90
CA ASP A 112 -13.60 0.47 15.66
C ASP A 112 -14.21 0.69 17.06
N ASP A 113 -14.09 1.88 17.63
CA ASP A 113 -14.59 2.15 18.98
C ASP A 113 -16.03 2.71 18.97
N LYS A 114 -17.01 1.81 18.83
CA LYS A 114 -18.45 2.13 18.99
C LYS A 114 -18.82 2.59 20.40
N SER A 115 -17.91 2.53 21.37
CA SER A 115 -18.15 3.02 22.75
C SER A 115 -18.24 4.55 22.83
N THR A 116 -17.80 5.28 21.80
CA THR A 116 -17.84 6.75 21.75
C THR A 116 -19.13 7.31 21.13
N TYR A 117 -20.13 6.47 20.83
CA TYR A 117 -21.44 6.94 20.35
C TYR A 117 -22.27 7.49 21.52
N THR A 118 -22.00 8.73 21.93
CA THR A 118 -22.89 9.47 22.84
C THR A 118 -24.08 10.03 22.07
N GLY A 119 -24.95 9.14 21.58
CA GLY A 119 -26.25 9.48 21.02
C GLY A 119 -27.35 9.35 22.08
N VAL A 120 -28.34 10.23 22.03
CA VAL A 120 -29.46 10.38 22.99
C VAL A 120 -30.47 9.21 23.00
N TYR A 121 -30.09 8.03 22.50
CA TYR A 121 -30.97 6.87 22.37
C TYR A 121 -31.15 6.06 23.67
N ARG A 122 -30.48 6.44 24.77
CA ARG A 122 -30.61 5.75 26.07
C ARG A 122 -31.67 6.34 27.00
N ALA A 123 -32.25 7.50 26.69
CA ALA A 123 -33.34 8.08 27.45
C ALA A 123 -34.43 8.54 26.47
N GLY A 124 -35.58 7.86 26.48
CA GLY A 124 -36.71 8.14 25.60
C GLY A 124 -37.05 9.64 25.57
N GLY A 125 -37.41 10.12 24.38
CA GLY A 125 -37.71 11.52 24.10
C GLY A 125 -38.74 12.17 25.04
N PRO A 126 -38.92 13.50 24.95
CA PRO A 126 -39.72 14.26 25.90
C PRO A 126 -41.15 13.67 26.00
N ARG A 127 -41.52 13.22 27.22
CA ARG A 127 -42.88 12.80 27.54
C ARG A 127 -43.73 14.03 27.77
N ASN A 128 -44.70 14.26 26.89
CA ASN A 128 -45.74 15.26 27.10
C ASN A 128 -46.72 14.72 28.15
N LEU A 129 -46.54 15.09 29.43
CA LEU A 129 -47.58 14.94 30.45
C LEU A 129 -48.59 16.09 30.29
N ALA A 130 -49.51 15.95 29.34
CA ALA A 130 -50.70 16.79 29.26
C ALA A 130 -51.91 15.94 29.68
N GLY A 131 -52.23 15.98 30.96
CA GLY A 131 -53.37 15.26 31.51
C GLY A 131 -53.41 15.28 33.03
N ALA A 132 -53.58 16.47 33.62
CA ALA A 132 -54.01 16.60 35.02
C ALA A 132 -54.63 18.00 35.27
N ARG A 133 -55.91 18.15 34.93
CA ARG A 133 -56.95 18.67 35.81
C ARG A 133 -58.32 18.58 35.15
#